data_AF-A0A1F8TLJ3-F1
#
_entry.id   AF-A0A1F8TLJ3-F1
#
_cell.length_a   1.000
_cell.length_b   1.000
_cell.length_c   1.000
_cell.angle_alpha   90.00
_cell.angle_beta   90.00
_cell.angle_gamma   90.00
#
_symmetry.space_group_name_H-M   'P 1'
#
loop_
_entity.id
_entity.type
_entity.pdbx_description
1 polymer ?
#
loop_
_entity_poly.entity_id
_entity_poly.type
_entity_poly.pdbx_seq_one_letter_code
_entity_poly.pdbx_strand_id
1 'polypeptide(L)'
;MRTAAKAQDALRRDTLRFALSAVHNDEVARRRELTGEETVAVLAKQAKMRRESIEAFEKAGRADLVAKESAELALLEAYLPQQMSRDELAGLARAAITETGASSPADQGKVMQKLMPQVRGKADGKTVAELVTSLLKGGGGGAAPA
;
A
#
# COMPACT_ATOMS: atom_id res chain seq x y z
N MET A 1 6.30 34.77 6.36
CA MET A 1 5.06 33.99 6.56
C MET A 1 4.24 33.77 5.29
N ARG A 2 3.88 34.82 4.51
CA ARG A 2 3.08 34.68 3.27
C ARG A 2 3.68 33.73 2.21
N THR A 3 5.01 33.67 2.08
CA THR A 3 5.72 32.79 1.12
C THR A 3 5.69 31.33 1.53
N ALA A 4 5.83 31.03 2.82
CA ALA A 4 5.75 29.66 3.34
C ALA A 4 4.33 29.08 3.21
N ALA A 5 3.30 29.88 3.51
CA ALA A 5 1.91 29.48 3.30
C ALA A 5 1.60 29.18 1.83
N LYS A 6 2.05 30.05 0.90
CA LYS A 6 1.90 29.82 -0.55
C LYS A 6 2.64 28.58 -1.03
N ALA A 7 3.83 28.29 -0.50
CA ALA A 7 4.60 27.09 -0.85
C ALA A 7 3.92 25.81 -0.34
N GLN A 8 3.37 25.84 0.88
CA GLN A 8 2.62 24.73 1.46
C GLN A 8 1.31 24.47 0.68
N ASP A 9 0.60 25.53 0.28
CA ASP A 9 -0.58 25.42 -0.58
C ASP A 9 -0.24 24.84 -1.96
N ALA A 10 0.89 25.26 -2.54
CA ALA A 10 1.37 24.73 -3.81
C ALA A 10 1.71 23.23 -3.70
N LEU A 11 2.44 22.82 -2.65
CA LEU A 11 2.75 21.41 -2.39
C LEU A 11 1.46 20.59 -2.27
N ARG A 12 0.53 21.01 -1.42
CA ARG A 12 -0.76 20.33 -1.24
C ARG A 12 -1.52 20.18 -2.55
N ARG A 13 -1.66 21.28 -3.29
CA ARG A 13 -2.35 21.30 -4.57
C ARG A 13 -1.70 20.36 -5.57
N ASP A 14 -0.38 20.36 -5.64
CA ASP A 14 0.36 19.57 -6.63
C ASP A 14 0.33 18.08 -6.27
N THR A 15 0.50 17.71 -4.99
CA THR A 15 0.33 16.33 -4.50
C THR A 15 -1.07 15.79 -4.81
N LEU A 16 -2.12 16.56 -4.52
CA LEU A 16 -3.49 16.15 -4.79
C LEU A 16 -3.79 16.04 -6.29
N ARG A 17 -3.20 16.92 -7.11
CA ARG A 17 -3.33 16.81 -8.57
C ARG A 17 -2.68 15.54 -9.10
N PHE A 18 -1.48 15.21 -8.63
CA PHE A 18 -0.82 13.95 -9.00
C PHE A 18 -1.62 12.73 -8.56
N ALA A 19 -2.18 12.76 -7.35
CA ALA A 19 -3.05 11.69 -6.86
C ALA A 19 -4.31 11.52 -7.73
N LEU A 20 -4.95 12.62 -8.11
CA LEU A 20 -6.12 12.60 -9.00
C LEU A 20 -5.76 12.09 -10.40
N SER A 21 -4.60 12.48 -10.94
CA SER A 21 -4.11 11.92 -12.21
C SER A 21 -3.88 10.42 -12.12
N ALA A 22 -3.37 9.91 -10.99
CA ALA A 22 -3.21 8.48 -10.78
C ALA A 22 -4.55 7.73 -10.76
N VAL A 23 -5.58 8.32 -10.15
CA VAL A 23 -6.96 7.79 -10.18
C VAL A 23 -7.48 7.77 -11.61
N HIS A 24 -7.41 8.90 -12.32
CA HIS A 24 -7.87 9.01 -13.70
C HIS A 24 -7.17 8.02 -14.64
N ASN A 25 -5.86 7.84 -14.49
CA ASN A 25 -5.11 6.87 -15.28
C ASN A 25 -5.60 5.42 -15.05
N ASP A 26 -5.98 5.08 -13.82
CA ASP A 26 -6.53 3.76 -13.50
C ASP A 26 -7.96 3.59 -14.05
N GLU A 27 -8.78 4.65 -14.04
CA GLU A 27 -10.09 4.67 -14.69
C GLU A 27 -9.99 4.45 -16.20
N VAL A 28 -9.06 5.15 -16.86
CA VAL A 28 -8.77 4.98 -18.29
C VAL A 28 -8.31 3.55 -18.58
N ALA A 29 -7.43 2.98 -17.75
CA ALA A 29 -6.96 1.62 -17.90
C ALA A 29 -8.10 0.59 -17.75
N ARG A 30 -9.03 0.82 -16.82
CA ARG A 30 -10.20 -0.05 -16.57
C ARG A 30 -11.39 0.26 -17.48
N ARG A 31 -11.33 1.36 -18.25
CA ARG A 31 -12.40 1.89 -19.09
C ARG A 31 -13.72 2.12 -18.33
N ARG A 32 -13.63 2.52 -17.06
CA ARG A 32 -14.76 2.88 -16.21
C ARG A 32 -14.29 3.70 -15.01
N GLU A 33 -15.21 4.41 -14.38
CA GLU A 33 -14.95 5.09 -13.11
C GLU A 33 -14.57 4.10 -12.00
N LEU A 34 -13.71 4.57 -11.10
CA LEU A 34 -13.35 3.81 -9.91
C LEU A 34 -14.45 3.93 -8.85
N THR A 35 -14.72 2.83 -8.17
CA THR A 35 -15.48 2.90 -6.92
C THR A 35 -14.66 3.64 -5.86
N GLY A 36 -15.31 4.20 -4.83
CA GLY A 36 -14.60 4.91 -3.76
C GLY A 36 -13.50 4.07 -3.10
N GLU A 37 -13.66 2.76 -3.06
CA GLU A 37 -12.67 1.84 -2.52
C GLU A 37 -11.47 1.62 -3.44
N GLU A 38 -11.71 1.56 -4.75
CA GLU A 38 -10.63 1.47 -5.74
C GLU A 38 -9.83 2.77 -5.75
N THR A 39 -10.50 3.92 -5.57
CA THR A 39 -9.83 5.21 -5.36
C THR A 39 -8.94 5.19 -4.11
N VAL A 40 -9.44 4.68 -2.98
CA VAL A 40 -8.63 4.50 -1.75
C VAL A 40 -7.44 3.58 -2.02
N ALA A 41 -7.60 2.51 -2.79
CA ALA A 41 -6.50 1.61 -3.14
C ALA A 41 -5.43 2.31 -4.00
N VAL A 42 -5.83 3.16 -4.96
CA VAL A 42 -4.89 3.98 -5.75
C VAL A 42 -4.12 4.94 -4.85
N LEU A 43 -4.81 5.63 -3.92
CA LEU A 43 -4.17 6.54 -2.98
C LEU A 43 -3.20 5.79 -2.04
N ALA A 44 -3.56 4.60 -1.56
CA ALA A 44 -2.71 3.78 -0.72
C ALA A 44 -1.43 3.34 -1.46
N LYS A 45 -1.56 3.01 -2.74
CA LYS A 45 -0.41 2.74 -3.62
C LYS A 45 0.50 3.96 -3.77
N GLN A 46 -0.07 5.15 -3.98
CA GLN A 46 0.72 6.39 -4.03
C GLN A 46 1.48 6.61 -2.72
N ALA A 47 0.83 6.48 -1.56
CA ALA A 47 1.48 6.59 -0.26
C ALA A 47 2.63 5.58 -0.09
N LYS A 48 2.44 4.33 -0.50
CA LYS A 48 3.50 3.30 -0.49
C LYS A 48 4.71 3.72 -1.31
N MET A 49 4.50 4.22 -2.53
CA MET A 49 5.61 4.70 -3.38
C MET A 49 6.41 5.82 -2.71
N ARG A 50 5.76 6.70 -1.93
CA ARG A 50 6.47 7.74 -1.17
C ARG A 50 7.29 7.18 -0.03
N ARG A 51 6.78 6.19 0.72
CA ARG A 51 7.55 5.49 1.75
C ARG A 51 8.80 4.82 1.17
N GLU A 52 8.65 4.14 0.03
CA GLU A 52 9.78 3.51 -0.67
C GLU A 52 10.81 4.55 -1.15
N SER A 53 10.36 5.68 -1.70
CA SER A 53 11.22 6.79 -2.08
C SER A 53 11.94 7.42 -0.89
N ILE A 54 11.26 7.60 0.25
CA ILE A 54 11.85 8.11 1.49
C ILE A 54 13.00 7.21 1.91
N GLU A 55 12.76 5.90 2.04
CA GLU A 55 13.81 4.94 2.41
C GLU A 55 14.99 4.98 1.43
N ALA A 56 14.72 5.09 0.13
CA ALA A 56 15.77 5.17 -0.89
C ALA A 56 16.59 6.46 -0.77
N PHE A 57 15.93 7.60 -0.55
CA PHE A 57 16.60 8.90 -0.40
C PHE A 57 17.36 9.04 0.92
N GLU A 58 16.85 8.44 2.00
CA GLU A 58 17.56 8.33 3.28
C GLU A 58 18.87 7.56 3.11
N LYS A 59 18.82 6.39 2.46
CA LYS A 59 20.01 5.59 2.13
C LYS A 59 21.00 6.33 1.24
N ALA A 60 20.51 7.24 0.38
CA ALA A 60 21.33 8.06 -0.50
C ALA A 60 21.78 9.40 0.12
N GLY A 61 21.44 9.69 1.38
CA GLY A 61 21.81 10.94 2.05
C GLY A 61 21.13 12.20 1.50
N ARG A 62 20.00 12.05 0.78
CA ARG A 62 19.27 13.15 0.12
C ARG A 62 18.17 13.72 1.02
N ALA A 63 18.57 14.37 2.11
CA ALA A 63 17.66 14.92 3.12
C ALA A 63 16.62 15.92 2.56
N ASP A 64 16.97 16.65 1.50
CA ASP A 64 16.07 17.55 0.77
C ASP A 64 14.88 16.80 0.15
N LEU A 65 15.15 15.64 -0.45
CA LEU A 65 14.13 14.79 -1.06
C LEU A 65 13.34 14.02 -0.01
N VAL A 66 13.99 13.57 1.08
CA VAL A 66 13.29 12.95 2.22
C VAL A 66 12.24 13.90 2.81
N ALA A 67 12.61 15.17 3.05
CA ALA A 67 11.68 16.17 3.58
C ALA A 67 10.50 16.41 2.63
N LYS A 68 10.77 16.48 1.32
CA LYS A 68 9.73 16.64 0.29
C LYS A 68 8.78 15.45 0.27
N GLU A 69 9.28 14.23 0.10
CA GLU A 69 8.46 13.02 0.01
C GLU A 69 7.67 12.77 1.31
N SER A 70 8.24 13.09 2.48
CA SER A 70 7.56 12.98 3.78
C SER A 70 6.38 13.96 3.89
N ALA A 71 6.54 15.19 3.40
CA ALA A 71 5.46 16.16 3.39
C ALA A 71 4.34 15.76 2.41
N GLU A 72 4.68 15.22 1.24
CA GLU A 72 3.69 14.68 0.30
C GLU A 72 2.97 13.44 0.86
N LEU A 73 3.70 12.54 1.53
CA LEU A 73 3.14 11.36 2.18
C LEU A 73 2.10 11.75 3.26
N ALA A 74 2.44 12.68 4.15
CA ALA A 74 1.53 13.13 5.21
C ALA A 74 0.23 13.72 4.64
N LEU A 75 0.32 14.42 3.51
CA LEU A 75 -0.86 14.93 2.81
C LEU A 75 -1.74 13.82 2.25
N LEU A 76 -1.15 12.76 1.66
CA LEU A 76 -1.90 11.61 1.16
C LEU A 76 -2.54 10.79 2.29
N GLU A 77 -1.81 10.58 3.39
CA GLU A 77 -2.28 9.83 4.55
C GLU A 77 -3.50 10.48 5.22
N ALA A 78 -3.64 11.81 5.14
CA ALA A 78 -4.83 12.50 5.64
C ALA A 78 -6.14 12.13 4.90
N TYR A 79 -6.06 11.52 3.72
CA TYR A 79 -7.21 11.05 2.93
C TYR A 79 -7.35 9.53 2.94
N LEU A 80 -6.47 8.82 3.63
CA LEU A 80 -6.49 7.37 3.74
C LEU A 80 -7.05 6.96 5.10
N PRO A 81 -7.79 5.83 5.19
CA PRO A 81 -7.97 5.15 6.46
C PRO A 81 -6.61 4.85 7.09
N GLN A 82 -6.56 4.72 8.42
CA GLN A 82 -5.35 4.31 9.12
C GLN A 82 -4.74 3.08 8.44
N GLN A 83 -3.56 3.27 7.85
CA GLN A 83 -2.88 2.24 7.11
C GLN A 83 -2.28 1.23 8.09
N MET A 84 -2.45 -0.04 7.78
CA MET A 84 -1.80 -1.11 8.54
C MET A 84 -0.32 -1.13 8.22
N SER A 85 0.50 -1.37 9.24
CA SER A 85 1.92 -1.64 9.05
C SER A 85 2.12 -2.98 8.33
N ARG A 86 3.31 -3.15 7.74
CA ARG A 86 3.69 -4.39 7.07
C ARG A 86 3.68 -5.59 8.02
N ASP A 87 4.09 -5.39 9.27
CA ASP A 87 4.17 -6.44 10.27
C ASP A 87 2.78 -6.87 10.76
N GLU A 88 1.87 -5.92 10.99
CA GLU A 88 0.47 -6.23 11.31
C GLU A 88 -0.21 -6.98 10.16
N LEU A 89 0.03 -6.54 8.91
CA LEU A 89 -0.50 -7.22 7.74
C LEU A 89 0.06 -8.64 7.60
N ALA A 90 1.35 -8.84 7.87
CA ALA A 90 1.98 -10.16 7.87
C ALA A 90 1.42 -11.07 8.98
N GLY A 91 1.13 -10.52 10.15
CA GLY A 91 0.47 -11.23 11.25
C GLY A 91 -0.91 -11.74 10.86
N LEU A 92 -1.77 -10.85 10.32
CA LEU A 92 -3.10 -11.24 9.83
C LEU A 92 -3.03 -12.26 8.69
N ALA A 93 -2.09 -12.10 7.77
CA ALA A 93 -1.90 -13.03 6.66
C ALA A 93 -1.51 -14.43 7.16
N ARG A 94 -0.60 -14.54 8.14
CA ARG A 94 -0.25 -15.82 8.76
C ARG A 94 -1.43 -16.46 9.47
N ALA A 95 -2.19 -15.68 10.24
CA ALA A 95 -3.40 -16.18 10.91
C ALA A 95 -4.43 -16.71 9.90
N ALA A 96 -4.68 -15.97 8.81
CA ALA A 96 -5.59 -16.39 7.75
C ALA A 96 -5.09 -17.67 7.03
N ILE A 97 -3.78 -17.84 6.82
CA ILE A 97 -3.18 -19.06 6.26
C ILE A 97 -3.43 -20.25 7.19
N THR A 98 -3.19 -20.09 8.50
CA THR A 98 -3.42 -21.14 9.50
C THR A 98 -4.89 -21.52 9.59
N GLU A 99 -5.80 -20.54 9.65
CA GLU A 99 -7.25 -20.79 9.74
C GLU A 99 -7.82 -21.47 8.50
N THR A 100 -7.29 -21.16 7.31
CA THR A 100 -7.77 -21.73 6.04
C THR A 100 -7.09 -23.06 5.70
N GLY A 101 -6.05 -23.46 6.44
CA GLY A 101 -5.24 -24.63 6.13
C GLY A 101 -4.48 -24.51 4.81
N ALA A 102 -4.25 -23.28 4.33
CA ALA A 102 -3.58 -23.04 3.06
C ALA A 102 -2.10 -23.45 3.14
N SER A 103 -1.63 -24.21 2.16
CA SER A 103 -0.26 -24.75 2.16
C SER A 103 0.51 -24.46 0.87
N SER A 104 -0.18 -24.02 -0.18
CA SER A 104 0.43 -23.75 -1.47
C SER A 104 -0.05 -22.43 -2.06
N PRO A 105 0.68 -21.83 -3.02
CA PRO A 105 0.20 -20.67 -3.76
C PRO A 105 -1.16 -20.88 -4.45
N ALA A 106 -1.54 -22.13 -4.75
CA ALA A 106 -2.86 -22.43 -5.31
C ALA A 106 -4.01 -22.13 -4.31
N ASP A 107 -3.73 -22.14 -3.00
CA ASP A 107 -4.69 -21.79 -1.95
C ASP A 107 -4.80 -20.29 -1.68
N GLN A 108 -4.02 -19.46 -2.40
CA GLN A 108 -4.03 -18.00 -2.21
C GLN A 108 -5.43 -17.42 -2.24
N GLY A 109 -6.30 -17.89 -3.15
CA GLY A 109 -7.68 -17.43 -3.24
C GLY A 109 -8.48 -17.59 -1.94
N LYS A 110 -8.29 -18.72 -1.24
CA LYS A 110 -8.96 -19.01 0.04
C LYS A 110 -8.48 -18.05 1.15
N VAL A 111 -7.17 -17.83 1.22
CA VAL A 111 -6.57 -16.89 2.17
C VAL A 111 -7.06 -15.47 1.90
N MET A 112 -7.05 -15.04 0.63
CA MET A 112 -7.52 -13.71 0.22
C MET A 112 -8.98 -13.49 0.58
N GLN A 113 -9.85 -14.49 0.41
CA GLN A 113 -11.27 -14.38 0.76
C GLN A 113 -11.48 -14.08 2.25
N LYS A 114 -10.64 -14.63 3.13
CA LYS A 114 -10.69 -14.42 4.59
C LYS A 114 -10.00 -13.12 5.03
N LEU A 115 -8.89 -12.77 4.38
CA LEU A 115 -8.03 -11.65 4.77
C LEU A 115 -8.55 -10.31 4.27
N MET A 116 -9.05 -10.25 3.02
CA MET A 116 -9.46 -8.99 2.39
C MET A 116 -10.48 -8.17 3.20
N PRO A 117 -11.54 -8.75 3.82
CA PRO A 117 -12.46 -7.99 4.65
C PRO A 117 -11.81 -7.26 5.83
N GLN A 118 -10.69 -7.77 6.35
CA GLN A 118 -9.99 -7.22 7.51
C GLN A 118 -9.04 -6.08 7.13
N VAL A 119 -8.55 -6.09 5.89
CA VAL A 119 -7.48 -5.19 5.41
C VAL A 119 -7.96 -4.20 4.34
N ARG A 120 -9.21 -4.31 3.88
CA ARG A 120 -9.83 -3.44 2.88
C ARG A 120 -9.72 -1.96 3.30
N GLY A 121 -9.16 -1.12 2.44
CA GLY A 121 -8.93 0.31 2.70
C GLY A 121 -7.74 0.62 3.62
N LYS A 122 -7.20 -0.38 4.33
CA LYS A 122 -6.04 -0.24 5.23
C LYS A 122 -4.74 -0.77 4.63
N ALA A 123 -4.85 -1.58 3.58
CA ALA A 123 -3.73 -2.07 2.79
C ALA A 123 -4.13 -2.22 1.31
N ASP A 124 -3.16 -2.04 0.42
CA ASP A 124 -3.33 -2.25 -1.01
C ASP A 124 -3.50 -3.75 -1.34
N GLY A 125 -4.58 -4.10 -2.03
CA GLY A 125 -4.93 -5.50 -2.32
C GLY A 125 -3.86 -6.26 -3.11
N LYS A 126 -3.10 -5.57 -3.97
CA LYS A 126 -1.98 -6.18 -4.69
C LYS A 126 -0.84 -6.52 -3.72
N THR A 127 -0.50 -5.61 -2.81
CA THR A 127 0.49 -5.83 -1.75
C THR A 127 0.08 -6.97 -0.81
N VAL A 128 -1.21 -7.06 -0.46
CA VAL A 128 -1.76 -8.18 0.32
C VAL A 128 -1.57 -9.50 -0.43
N ALA A 129 -1.91 -9.54 -1.72
CA ALA A 129 -1.77 -10.73 -2.56
C ALA A 129 -0.31 -11.18 -2.72
N GLU A 130 0.61 -10.24 -2.95
CA GLU A 130 2.06 -10.49 -3.04
C GLU A 130 2.61 -11.05 -1.72
N LEU A 131 2.21 -10.47 -0.59
CA LEU A 131 2.62 -10.93 0.73
C LEU A 131 2.12 -12.35 1.03
N VAL A 132 0.83 -12.63 0.79
CA VAL A 132 0.25 -13.97 0.98
C VAL A 132 0.98 -14.99 0.10
N THR A 133 1.25 -14.63 -1.16
CA THR A 133 2.01 -15.49 -2.09
C THR A 133 3.41 -15.78 -1.56
N SER A 134 4.11 -14.76 -1.05
CA SER A 134 5.45 -14.90 -0.48
C SER A 134 5.44 -15.84 0.74
N LEU A 135 4.46 -15.69 1.64
CA LEU A 135 4.33 -16.53 2.83
C LEU A 135 4.02 -17.99 2.47
N LEU A 136 3.15 -18.24 1.49
CA LEU A 136 2.81 -19.59 1.03
C LEU A 136 3.97 -20.26 0.27
N LYS A 137 4.76 -19.49 -0.50
CA LYS A 137 5.99 -20.01 -1.13
C LYS A 137 7.07 -20.35 -0.10
N GLY A 138 7.20 -19.53 0.94
CA GLY A 138 8.13 -19.78 2.05
C GLY A 138 7.73 -20.95 2.95
N GLY A 139 6.46 -21.35 2.94
CA GLY A 139 5.94 -22.52 3.67
C GLY A 139 6.14 -23.87 2.96
N GLY A 140 6.55 -23.87 1.68
CA GLY A 140 6.68 -25.08 0.85
C GLY A 140 8.05 -25.80 0.92
N GLY A 141 8.91 -25.47 1.89
CA GLY A 141 10.29 -25.96 1.96
C GLY A 141 10.75 -26.45 3.34
N GLY A 142 9.82 -26.87 4.20
CA GLY A 142 10.13 -27.50 5.48
C GLY A 142 9.76 -28.97 5.47
N ALA A 143 10.63 -29.79 4.88
CA ALA A 143 10.59 -31.23 5.09
C ALA A 143 10.64 -31.52 6.60
N ALA A 144 9.61 -32.21 7.10
CA ALA A 144 9.88 -33.22 8.11
C ALA A 144 10.74 -34.30 7.44
N PRO A 145 11.85 -34.68 8.06
CA PRO A 145 12.13 -36.10 8.15
C PRO A 145 12.38 -36.50 9.62
N ALA A 146 11.69 -37.59 9.97
CA ALA A 146 12.00 -38.60 10.99
C ALA A 146 12.58 -38.15 12.34
#